data_AF-D7PDP8-F1
#
_entry.id   AF-D7PDP8-F1
#
_cell.length_a   1.000
_cell.length_b   1.000
_cell.length_c   1.000
_cell.angle_alpha   90.00
_cell.angle_beta   90.00
_cell.angle_gamma   90.00
#
_symmetry.space_group_name_H-M   'P 1'
#
loop_
_entity.id
_entity.type
_entity.pdbx_description
1 polymer ?
#
loop_
_entity_poly.entity_id
_entity_poly.type
_entity_poly.pdbx_seq_one_letter_code
_entity_poly.pdbx_strand_id
1 'polypeptide(L)'
;ERPLAKMRLTTWNVNGIRNPFSYQPWNTARSFSAMFDILETDIVVMQELKIQRKDLKDDMVLVDGWDCYFSLPKHKKGYSGVGIYTRNATCAPIRAEEGLLGVLPSPSGTPYRDLPENESIGGYPTALQAAELGVDAAALDAEGRCVVIEFPAFVLFGVYSPANSNGLRDDFRYGFICALDCRIRNLVKQGKNVVLVGDLNVTRHEMDSAPVPEDIRKKLITREEYL
;
A
#
# COMPACT_ATOMS: atom_id res chain seq x y z
N GLU A 1 -35.58 -10.40 2.77
CA GLU A 1 -34.19 -10.27 3.28
C GLU A 1 -33.59 -9.01 2.66
N ARG A 2 -33.01 -8.09 3.44
CA ARG A 2 -32.22 -7.00 2.84
C ARG A 2 -30.97 -7.65 2.26
N PRO A 3 -30.57 -7.35 1.00
CA PRO A 3 -29.29 -7.84 0.51
C PRO A 3 -28.21 -7.36 1.48
N LEU A 4 -27.32 -8.27 1.89
CA LEU A 4 -26.13 -7.92 2.67
C LEU A 4 -25.48 -6.71 2.01
N ALA A 5 -25.34 -5.61 2.75
CA ALA A 5 -24.67 -4.42 2.25
C ALA A 5 -23.27 -4.85 1.76
N LYS A 6 -23.03 -4.72 0.45
CA LYS A 6 -21.75 -5.11 -0.15
C LYS A 6 -20.75 -3.98 0.11
N MET A 7 -19.66 -4.29 0.79
CA MET A 7 -18.50 -3.39 0.91
C MET A 7 -17.72 -3.40 -0.40
N ARG A 8 -17.36 -2.22 -0.91
CA ARG A 8 -16.52 -2.07 -2.11
C ARG A 8 -15.16 -1.47 -1.78
N LEU A 9 -14.11 -2.18 -2.16
CA LEU A 9 -12.72 -1.74 -2.06
C LEU A 9 -12.16 -1.48 -3.45
N THR A 10 -11.55 -0.31 -3.63
CA THR A 10 -10.86 0.09 -4.86
C THR A 10 -9.37 0.26 -4.58
N THR A 11 -8.50 -0.33 -5.39
CA THR A 11 -7.07 -0.04 -5.40
C THR A 11 -6.66 0.59 -6.72
N TRP A 12 -5.87 1.66 -6.68
CA TRP A 12 -5.48 2.40 -7.88
C TRP A 12 -4.10 3.05 -7.73
N ASN A 13 -3.15 2.68 -8.58
CA ASN A 13 -1.95 3.49 -8.79
C ASN A 13 -2.32 4.72 -9.62
N VAL A 14 -2.30 5.90 -8.98
CA VAL A 14 -2.77 7.16 -9.57
C VAL A 14 -1.66 7.97 -10.24
N ASN A 15 -0.39 7.54 -10.11
CA ASN A 15 0.78 8.21 -10.68
C ASN A 15 0.91 9.71 -10.28
N GLY A 16 0.31 10.10 -9.16
CA GLY A 16 0.23 11.46 -8.65
C GLY A 16 -1.18 11.74 -8.14
N ILE A 17 -1.32 12.13 -6.87
CA ILE A 17 -2.62 12.19 -6.17
C ILE A 17 -3.67 13.09 -6.85
N ARG A 18 -3.25 14.08 -7.63
CA ARG A 18 -4.15 14.98 -8.39
C ARG A 18 -4.29 14.65 -9.86
N ASN A 19 -3.50 13.72 -10.40
CA ASN A 19 -3.55 13.35 -11.81
C ASN A 19 -4.95 12.92 -12.27
N PRO A 20 -5.74 12.15 -11.49
CA PRO A 20 -7.11 11.80 -11.87
C PRO A 20 -7.95 13.00 -12.29
N PHE A 21 -7.79 14.16 -11.66
CA PHE A 21 -8.57 15.38 -11.93
C PHE A 21 -8.25 16.06 -13.27
N SER A 22 -7.26 15.57 -14.02
CA SER A 22 -6.97 16.00 -15.38
C SER A 22 -7.76 15.23 -16.44
N TYR A 23 -8.38 14.11 -16.07
CA TYR A 23 -9.05 13.19 -16.99
C TYR A 23 -10.55 13.07 -16.69
N GLN A 24 -11.35 12.73 -17.70
CA GLN A 24 -12.75 12.36 -17.49
C GLN A 24 -12.84 11.05 -16.68
N PRO A 25 -13.87 10.88 -15.83
CA PRO A 25 -14.94 11.84 -15.52
C PRO A 25 -14.55 12.90 -14.47
N TRP A 26 -13.41 12.75 -13.78
CA TRP A 26 -13.04 13.53 -12.61
C TRP A 26 -12.54 14.95 -12.87
N ASN A 27 -12.34 15.32 -14.14
CA ASN A 27 -12.00 16.69 -14.53
C ASN A 27 -13.19 17.66 -14.48
N THR A 28 -14.42 17.14 -14.37
CA THR A 28 -15.66 17.92 -14.25
C THR A 28 -15.87 18.44 -12.82
N ALA A 29 -15.78 17.56 -11.83
CA ALA A 29 -15.82 17.86 -10.40
C ALA A 29 -14.51 17.41 -9.76
N ARG A 30 -13.55 18.34 -9.65
CA ARG A 30 -12.17 18.08 -9.20
C ARG A 30 -12.05 17.97 -7.67
N SER A 31 -12.74 16.99 -7.09
CA SER A 31 -12.71 16.72 -5.65
C SER A 31 -12.59 15.22 -5.36
N PHE A 32 -12.00 14.88 -4.22
CA PHE A 32 -11.90 13.49 -3.78
C PHE A 32 -13.27 12.88 -3.49
N SER A 33 -14.19 13.64 -2.88
CA SER A 33 -15.58 13.18 -2.65
C SER A 33 -16.26 12.76 -3.95
N ALA A 34 -16.27 13.64 -4.96
CA ALA A 34 -16.88 13.32 -6.26
C ALA A 34 -16.19 12.11 -6.92
N MET A 35 -14.88 11.98 -6.76
CA MET A 35 -14.15 10.80 -7.24
C MET A 35 -14.60 9.52 -6.54
N PHE A 36 -14.72 9.53 -5.22
CA PHE A 36 -15.12 8.36 -4.44
C PHE A 36 -16.59 7.98 -4.68
N ASP A 37 -17.45 8.96 -4.92
CA ASP A 37 -18.86 8.74 -5.26
C ASP A 37 -19.00 8.07 -6.63
N ILE A 38 -18.27 8.54 -7.65
CA ILE A 38 -18.21 7.91 -8.97
C ILE A 38 -17.64 6.49 -8.89
N LEU A 39 -16.64 6.28 -8.03
CA LEU A 39 -16.07 4.96 -7.79
C LEU A 39 -17.01 4.05 -6.98
N GLU A 40 -18.11 4.55 -6.43
CA GLU A 40 -19.08 3.78 -5.60
C GLU A 40 -18.39 2.93 -4.53
N THR A 41 -17.39 3.49 -3.87
CA THR A 41 -16.44 2.73 -3.04
C THR A 41 -16.58 3.09 -1.56
N ASP A 42 -16.18 2.16 -0.68
CA ASP A 42 -16.12 2.32 0.77
C ASP A 42 -14.68 2.45 1.27
N ILE A 43 -13.73 1.84 0.55
CA ILE A 43 -12.29 1.94 0.83
C ILE A 43 -11.56 2.25 -0.48
N VAL A 44 -10.69 3.25 -0.48
CA VAL A 44 -9.84 3.58 -1.63
C VAL A 44 -8.38 3.52 -1.22
N VAL A 45 -7.61 2.66 -1.87
CA VAL A 45 -6.15 2.56 -1.71
C VAL A 45 -5.51 3.18 -2.94
N MET A 46 -4.87 4.34 -2.78
CA MET A 46 -4.15 5.03 -3.85
C MET A 46 -2.64 4.84 -3.69
N GLN A 47 -1.97 4.42 -4.75
CA GLN A 47 -0.51 4.29 -4.82
C GLN A 47 0.11 5.39 -5.68
N GLU A 48 1.41 5.61 -5.48
CA GLU A 48 2.21 6.57 -6.23
C GLU A 48 1.67 8.01 -6.11
N LEU A 49 1.35 8.44 -4.88
CA LEU A 49 0.80 9.77 -4.62
C LEU A 49 1.70 10.94 -5.06
N LYS A 50 3.03 10.72 -5.10
CA LYS A 50 4.06 11.71 -5.47
C LYS A 50 3.95 13.04 -4.72
N ILE A 51 3.59 12.98 -3.44
CA ILE A 51 3.39 14.15 -2.58
C ILE A 51 4.22 14.02 -1.29
N GLN A 52 4.61 15.16 -0.72
CA GLN A 52 5.25 15.21 0.60
C GLN A 52 4.26 15.71 1.65
N ARG A 53 4.49 15.37 2.93
CA ARG A 53 3.61 15.75 4.04
C ARG A 53 3.33 17.26 4.10
N LYS A 54 4.33 18.09 3.82
CA LYS A 54 4.20 19.56 3.80
C LYS A 54 3.34 20.12 2.66
N ASP A 55 3.11 19.32 1.61
CA ASP A 55 2.37 19.72 0.41
C ASP A 55 0.91 19.22 0.45
N LEU A 56 0.55 18.45 1.49
CA LEU A 56 -0.84 18.06 1.75
C LEU A 56 -1.69 19.31 2.00
N LYS A 57 -2.91 19.30 1.46
CA LYS A 57 -3.88 20.37 1.60
C LYS A 57 -5.16 19.84 2.24
N ASP A 58 -5.95 20.73 2.81
CA ASP A 58 -7.19 20.40 3.51
C ASP A 58 -8.13 19.55 2.66
N ASP A 59 -8.27 19.82 1.36
CA ASP A 59 -9.13 19.05 0.45
C ASP A 59 -8.70 17.58 0.26
N MET A 60 -7.46 17.24 0.61
CA MET A 60 -6.92 15.88 0.56
C MET A 60 -7.08 15.11 1.87
N VAL A 61 -7.20 15.81 3.00
CA VAL A 61 -7.17 15.19 4.34
C VAL A 61 -8.47 15.37 5.12
N LEU A 62 -9.30 16.34 4.71
CA LEU A 62 -10.62 16.64 5.27
C LEU A 62 -11.69 16.35 4.20
N VAL A 63 -11.90 15.07 3.90
CA VAL A 63 -12.96 14.63 2.98
C VAL A 63 -14.17 14.23 3.82
N ASP A 64 -15.29 14.94 3.67
CA ASP A 64 -16.47 14.73 4.52
C ASP A 64 -17.00 13.29 4.44
N GLY A 65 -17.20 12.65 5.59
CA GLY A 65 -17.60 11.24 5.69
C GLY A 65 -16.47 10.22 5.47
N TRP A 66 -15.21 10.66 5.39
CA TRP A 66 -14.06 9.78 5.14
C TRP A 66 -12.91 10.04 6.11
N ASP A 67 -12.34 8.96 6.63
CA ASP A 67 -11.05 8.98 7.31
C ASP A 67 -9.93 8.71 6.29
N CYS A 68 -8.73 9.23 6.54
CA CYS A 68 -7.58 9.04 5.64
C CYS A 68 -6.28 8.70 6.38
N TYR A 69 -5.47 7.89 5.73
CA TYR A 69 -4.21 7.35 6.28
C TYR A 69 -3.15 7.37 5.19
N PHE A 70 -1.98 7.94 5.50
CA PHE A 70 -0.93 8.11 4.52
C PHE A 70 0.40 7.56 5.01
N SER A 71 1.13 6.93 4.10
CA SER A 71 2.55 6.73 4.23
C SER A 71 3.27 7.42 3.07
N LEU A 72 4.09 8.41 3.39
CA LEU A 72 4.75 9.29 2.42
C LEU A 72 6.28 9.18 2.54
N PRO A 73 7.03 9.30 1.44
CA PRO A 73 8.49 9.20 1.50
C PRO A 73 9.08 10.32 2.37
N LYS A 74 10.04 9.95 3.23
CA LYS A 74 10.70 10.92 4.12
C LYS A 74 11.72 11.80 3.41
N HIS A 75 12.40 11.27 2.39
CA HIS A 75 13.60 11.92 1.81
C HIS A 75 13.47 12.28 0.32
N LYS A 76 12.68 11.54 -0.46
CA LYS A 76 12.59 11.72 -1.92
C LYS A 76 11.32 12.51 -2.29
N LYS A 77 11.48 13.67 -2.93
CA LYS A 77 10.35 14.49 -3.42
C LYS A 77 9.73 13.87 -4.68
N GLY A 78 8.41 13.95 -4.81
CA GLY A 78 7.69 13.48 -6.01
C GLY A 78 7.77 11.97 -6.22
N TYR A 79 8.04 11.22 -5.15
CA TYR A 79 8.34 9.80 -5.19
C TYR A 79 7.26 9.00 -4.44
N SER A 80 6.94 7.79 -4.88
CA SER A 80 6.16 6.81 -4.10
C SER A 80 4.90 7.43 -3.45
N GLY A 81 4.55 6.99 -2.24
CA GLY A 81 3.43 7.46 -1.45
C GLY A 81 2.23 6.53 -1.59
N VAL A 82 1.65 6.15 -0.46
CA VAL A 82 0.40 5.39 -0.39
C VAL A 82 -0.58 6.14 0.50
N GLY A 83 -1.83 6.22 0.07
CA GLY A 83 -2.92 6.81 0.84
C GLY A 83 -4.11 5.86 0.84
N ILE A 84 -4.75 5.71 1.99
CA ILE A 84 -6.00 4.94 2.12
C ILE A 84 -7.07 5.86 2.68
N TYR A 85 -8.24 5.85 2.03
CA TYR A 85 -9.44 6.53 2.49
C TYR A 85 -10.48 5.49 2.85
N THR A 86 -11.15 5.66 4.00
CA THR A 86 -12.19 4.75 4.49
C THR A 86 -13.46 5.52 4.82
N ARG A 87 -14.60 5.09 4.28
CA ARG A 87 -15.89 5.72 4.55
C ARG A 87 -16.29 5.43 6.00
N ASN A 88 -16.34 6.47 6.82
CA ASN A 88 -16.48 6.32 8.28
C ASN A 88 -17.80 5.65 8.71
N ALA A 89 -18.87 5.81 7.93
CA ALA A 89 -20.18 5.23 8.19
C ALA A 89 -20.25 3.72 7.96
N THR A 90 -19.34 3.14 7.15
CA THR A 90 -19.37 1.72 6.75
C THR A 90 -18.12 0.96 7.14
N CYS A 91 -16.96 1.61 7.18
CA CYS A 91 -15.65 1.00 7.39
C CYS A 91 -14.84 1.85 8.37
N ALA A 92 -15.16 1.75 9.66
CA ALA A 92 -14.40 2.40 10.72
C ALA A 92 -13.22 1.51 11.17
N PRO A 93 -11.97 1.92 10.92
CA PRO A 93 -10.81 1.17 11.36
C PRO A 93 -10.55 1.33 12.86
N ILE A 94 -9.90 0.33 13.45
CA ILE A 94 -9.51 0.30 14.87
C ILE A 94 -8.08 0.85 15.03
N ARG A 95 -7.18 0.52 14.10
CA ARG A 95 -5.77 0.93 14.12
C ARG A 95 -5.26 1.20 12.71
N ALA A 96 -4.25 2.05 12.61
CA ALA A 96 -3.55 2.31 11.36
C ALA A 96 -2.05 2.53 11.64
N GLU A 97 -1.23 2.01 10.74
CA GLU A 97 0.23 2.07 10.85
C GLU A 97 0.87 2.35 9.49
N GLU A 98 2.04 3.00 9.53
CA GLU A 98 2.90 3.18 8.37
C GLU A 98 3.99 2.09 8.34
N GLY A 99 4.31 1.60 7.14
CA GLY A 99 5.42 0.66 6.93
C GLY A 99 5.08 -0.81 7.23
N LEU A 100 6.03 -1.67 6.90
CA LEU A 100 5.93 -3.12 7.06
C LEU A 100 6.59 -3.60 8.34
N LEU A 101 7.66 -2.95 8.78
CA LEU A 101 8.50 -3.46 9.85
C LEU A 101 8.11 -2.88 11.22
N GLY A 102 7.29 -1.83 11.25
CA GLY A 102 6.84 -1.19 12.49
C GLY A 102 7.93 -0.34 13.16
N VAL A 103 9.03 -0.05 12.46
CA VAL A 103 10.13 0.79 12.97
C VAL A 103 9.82 2.28 12.91
N LEU A 104 8.78 2.67 12.17
CA LEU A 104 8.37 4.06 12.09
C LEU A 104 7.71 4.50 13.40
N PRO A 105 7.94 5.75 13.82
CA PRO A 105 7.30 6.28 15.02
C PRO A 105 5.80 6.40 14.80
N SER A 106 5.04 5.96 15.78
CA SER A 106 3.61 6.25 15.93
C SER A 106 3.39 7.73 16.31
N PRO A 107 2.13 8.20 16.43
CA PRO A 107 1.85 9.56 16.88
C PRO A 107 2.43 9.91 18.26
N SER A 108 2.68 8.92 19.14
CA SER A 108 3.33 9.13 20.43
C SER A 108 4.86 9.24 20.34
N GLY A 109 5.44 9.03 19.16
CA GLY A 109 6.88 8.99 18.92
C GLY A 109 7.52 7.61 19.11
N THR A 110 6.82 6.67 19.76
CA THR A 110 7.28 5.29 19.95
C THR A 110 7.12 4.50 18.64
N PRO A 111 8.11 3.71 18.20
CA PRO A 111 7.95 2.82 17.04
C PRO A 111 6.75 1.88 17.21
N TYR A 112 5.97 1.65 16.14
CA TYR A 112 4.77 0.81 16.20
C TYR A 112 5.04 -0.57 16.81
N ARG A 113 6.18 -1.18 16.49
CA ARG A 113 6.59 -2.49 17.02
C ARG A 113 6.86 -2.54 18.52
N ASP A 114 7.09 -1.38 19.13
CA ASP A 114 7.42 -1.23 20.54
C ASP A 114 6.21 -0.75 21.35
N LEU A 115 5.07 -0.51 20.70
CA LEU A 115 3.81 -0.21 21.39
C LEU A 115 3.27 -1.47 22.10
N PRO A 116 2.45 -1.29 23.16
CA PRO A 116 1.69 -2.38 23.74
C PRO A 116 0.88 -3.17 22.69
N GLU A 117 0.66 -4.47 22.93
CA GLU A 117 -0.06 -5.34 21.99
C GLU A 117 -1.50 -4.84 21.71
N ASN A 118 -2.14 -4.22 22.69
CA ASN A 118 -3.47 -3.62 22.53
C ASN A 118 -3.46 -2.27 21.77
N GLU A 119 -2.30 -1.73 21.45
CA GLU A 119 -2.12 -0.45 20.75
C GLU A 119 -1.47 -0.59 19.37
N SER A 120 -1.05 -1.81 18.99
CA SER A 120 -0.45 -2.12 17.70
C SER A 120 -1.26 -3.13 16.89
N ILE A 121 -1.09 -3.10 15.57
CA ILE A 121 -1.62 -4.12 14.65
C ILE A 121 -0.83 -5.42 14.80
N GLY A 122 0.47 -5.34 15.12
CA GLY A 122 1.31 -6.50 15.36
C GLY A 122 1.80 -7.19 14.09
N GLY A 123 2.18 -8.47 14.27
CA GLY A 123 2.69 -9.34 13.21
C GLY A 123 4.06 -8.97 12.66
N TYR A 124 4.80 -8.07 13.31
CA TYR A 124 6.13 -7.64 12.84
C TYR A 124 7.11 -8.82 12.71
N PRO A 125 8.06 -8.77 11.76
CA PRO A 125 9.15 -9.74 11.73
C PRO A 125 9.96 -9.73 13.03
N THR A 126 10.36 -10.91 13.51
CA THR A 126 11.30 -11.03 14.64
C THR A 126 12.67 -10.46 14.28
N ALA A 127 13.55 -10.25 15.26
CA ALA A 127 14.91 -9.78 15.01
C ALA A 127 15.67 -10.68 14.02
N LEU A 128 15.49 -12.01 14.13
CA LEU A 128 16.09 -12.97 13.21
C LEU A 128 15.53 -12.84 11.79
N GLN A 129 14.20 -12.81 11.66
CA GLN A 129 13.53 -12.64 10.36
C GLN A 129 13.91 -11.32 9.70
N ALA A 130 14.03 -10.24 10.48
CA ALA A 130 14.43 -8.92 9.98
C ALA A 130 15.88 -8.92 9.49
N ALA A 131 16.80 -9.63 10.16
CA ALA A 131 18.19 -9.76 9.73
C ALA A 131 18.32 -10.51 8.40
N GLU A 132 17.45 -11.51 8.16
CA GLU A 132 17.41 -12.30 6.92
C GLU A 132 16.92 -11.49 5.70
N LEU A 133 16.26 -10.34 5.90
CA LEU A 133 15.76 -9.51 4.79
C LEU A 133 16.89 -8.85 3.98
N GLY A 134 18.10 -8.74 4.53
CA GLY A 134 19.26 -8.15 3.84
C GLY A 134 19.14 -6.66 3.54
N VAL A 135 18.20 -5.95 4.20
CA VAL A 135 17.90 -4.54 3.97
C VAL A 135 17.74 -3.78 5.28
N ASP A 136 18.12 -2.51 5.29
CA ASP A 136 17.90 -1.64 6.46
C ASP A 136 16.41 -1.38 6.67
N ALA A 137 15.92 -1.71 7.86
CA ALA A 137 14.50 -1.63 8.18
C ALA A 137 13.96 -0.20 8.13
N ALA A 138 14.74 0.78 8.63
CA ALA A 138 14.35 2.17 8.64
C ALA A 138 14.29 2.75 7.23
N ALA A 139 15.27 2.44 6.38
CA ALA A 139 15.31 2.83 4.99
C ALA A 139 14.16 2.21 4.18
N LEU A 140 13.81 0.95 4.44
CA LEU A 140 12.71 0.25 3.78
C LEU A 140 11.37 0.91 4.06
N ASP A 141 11.03 1.11 5.34
CA ASP A 141 9.75 1.71 5.72
C ASP A 141 9.69 3.22 5.39
N ALA A 142 10.82 3.92 5.33
CA ALA A 142 10.87 5.37 5.04
C ALA A 142 10.51 5.76 3.59
N GLU A 143 10.34 4.81 2.67
CA GLU A 143 9.99 5.10 1.27
C GLU A 143 8.49 5.36 1.03
N GLY A 144 7.64 5.31 2.07
CA GLY A 144 6.22 5.62 1.93
C GLY A 144 5.47 4.61 1.06
N ARG A 145 5.74 3.32 1.27
CA ARG A 145 5.32 2.23 0.38
C ARG A 145 4.21 1.35 0.94
N CYS A 146 3.86 1.52 2.21
CA CYS A 146 2.83 0.71 2.84
C CYS A 146 2.07 1.48 3.90
N VAL A 147 0.75 1.35 3.85
CA VAL A 147 -0.16 1.69 4.94
C VAL A 147 -0.87 0.39 5.34
N VAL A 148 -0.92 0.11 6.64
CA VAL A 148 -1.61 -1.05 7.20
C VAL A 148 -2.76 -0.55 8.07
N ILE A 149 -3.96 -1.05 7.84
CA ILE A 149 -5.17 -0.65 8.58
C ILE A 149 -5.85 -1.89 9.14
N GLU A 150 -6.18 -1.87 10.42
CA GLU A 150 -6.92 -2.94 11.05
C GLU A 150 -8.39 -2.56 11.24
N PHE A 151 -9.27 -3.37 10.67
CA PHE A 151 -10.71 -3.35 10.92
C PHE A 151 -11.08 -4.49 11.87
N PRO A 152 -12.28 -4.46 12.48
CA PRO A 152 -12.74 -5.57 13.35
C PRO A 152 -12.68 -6.95 12.68
N ALA A 153 -12.85 -7.02 11.35
CA ALA A 153 -12.94 -8.28 10.61
C ALA A 153 -11.64 -8.69 9.88
N PHE A 154 -10.78 -7.75 9.51
CA PHE A 154 -9.58 -8.00 8.71
C PHE A 154 -8.54 -6.88 8.83
N VAL A 155 -7.29 -7.20 8.48
CA VAL A 155 -6.19 -6.24 8.31
C VAL A 155 -5.96 -5.99 6.83
N LEU A 156 -6.00 -4.73 6.42
CA LEU A 156 -5.76 -4.26 5.06
C LEU A 156 -4.30 -3.79 4.91
N PHE A 157 -3.61 -4.32 3.93
CA PHE A 157 -2.33 -3.81 3.45
C PHE A 157 -2.55 -3.07 2.13
N GLY A 158 -2.35 -1.76 2.13
CA GLY A 158 -2.21 -0.96 0.91
C GLY A 158 -0.73 -0.82 0.57
N VAL A 159 -0.31 -1.34 -0.58
CA VAL A 159 1.12 -1.47 -0.93
C VAL A 159 1.47 -0.83 -2.27
N TYR A 160 2.63 -0.17 -2.32
CA TYR A 160 3.33 0.20 -3.54
C TYR A 160 4.74 -0.41 -3.53
N SER A 161 4.86 -1.60 -4.11
CA SER A 161 6.10 -2.35 -4.17
C SER A 161 7.16 -1.64 -5.03
N PRO A 162 8.45 -1.70 -4.68
CA PRO A 162 9.52 -1.13 -5.50
C PRO A 162 9.52 -1.71 -6.93
N ALA A 163 9.47 -0.84 -7.93
CA ALA A 163 9.67 -1.23 -9.32
C ALA A 163 11.15 -1.53 -9.59
N ASN A 164 11.42 -2.53 -10.42
CA ASN A 164 12.79 -2.83 -10.90
C ASN A 164 13.04 -2.17 -12.27
N SER A 165 13.08 -0.86 -12.32
CA SER A 165 13.17 -0.13 -13.59
C SER A 165 14.56 -0.15 -14.23
N ASN A 166 15.63 -0.50 -13.47
CA ASN A 166 17.02 -0.42 -13.94
C ASN A 166 17.97 -1.49 -13.36
N GLY A 167 17.47 -2.51 -12.67
CA GLY A 167 18.29 -3.60 -12.09
C GLY A 167 19.12 -3.23 -10.87
N LEU A 168 19.11 -1.97 -10.41
CA LEU A 168 19.99 -1.51 -9.33
C LEU A 168 19.37 -1.66 -7.93
N ARG A 169 18.13 -2.15 -7.82
CA ARG A 169 17.37 -2.20 -6.56
C ARG A 169 16.74 -3.56 -6.29
N ASP A 170 17.29 -4.62 -6.87
CA ASP A 170 16.74 -5.96 -6.73
C ASP A 170 16.74 -6.44 -5.28
N ASP A 171 17.85 -6.26 -4.54
CA ASP A 171 17.91 -6.61 -3.12
C ASP A 171 16.87 -5.83 -2.30
N PHE A 172 16.70 -4.54 -2.59
CA PHE A 172 15.71 -3.71 -1.89
C PHE A 172 14.27 -4.17 -2.18
N ARG A 173 13.97 -4.49 -3.44
CA ARG A 173 12.67 -5.01 -3.86
C ARG A 173 12.40 -6.37 -3.23
N TYR A 174 13.39 -7.26 -3.26
CA TYR A 174 13.30 -8.59 -2.68
C TYR A 174 13.07 -8.50 -1.17
N GLY A 175 13.88 -7.72 -0.45
CA GLY A 175 13.70 -7.46 0.98
C GLY A 175 12.33 -6.87 1.31
N PHE A 176 11.78 -5.98 0.49
CA PHE A 176 10.42 -5.46 0.63
C PHE A 176 9.34 -6.55 0.51
N ILE A 177 9.43 -7.41 -0.51
CA ILE A 177 8.47 -8.51 -0.72
C ILE A 177 8.57 -9.53 0.42
N CYS A 178 9.79 -9.88 0.85
CA CYS A 178 10.02 -10.77 1.98
C CYS A 178 9.48 -10.19 3.29
N ALA A 179 9.68 -8.88 3.56
CA ALA A 179 9.13 -8.22 4.73
C ALA A 179 7.59 -8.26 4.74
N LEU A 180 6.98 -8.01 3.57
CA LEU A 180 5.53 -8.05 3.38
C LEU A 180 4.98 -9.47 3.64
N ASP A 181 5.53 -10.48 2.97
CA ASP A 181 5.12 -11.88 3.16
C ASP A 181 5.31 -12.33 4.62
N CYS A 182 6.45 -12.00 5.23
CA CYS A 182 6.73 -12.33 6.63
C CYS A 182 5.67 -11.74 7.57
N ARG A 183 5.36 -10.45 7.45
CA ARG A 183 4.37 -9.80 8.30
C ARG A 183 2.96 -10.35 8.08
N ILE A 184 2.57 -10.58 6.82
CA ILE A 184 1.27 -11.20 6.51
C ILE A 184 1.16 -12.58 7.16
N ARG A 185 2.18 -13.44 7.01
CA ARG A 185 2.18 -14.79 7.60
C ARG A 185 2.12 -14.75 9.13
N ASN A 186 2.82 -13.81 9.76
CA ASN A 186 2.77 -13.65 11.21
C ASN A 186 1.37 -13.23 11.68
N LEU A 187 0.70 -12.29 10.99
CA LEU A 187 -0.69 -11.90 11.29
C LEU A 187 -1.68 -13.06 11.09
N VAL A 188 -1.51 -13.84 10.01
CA VAL A 188 -2.34 -15.03 9.75
C VAL A 188 -2.15 -16.08 10.84
N LYS A 189 -0.91 -16.31 11.31
CA LYS A 189 -0.63 -17.20 12.45
C LYS A 189 -1.28 -16.72 13.75
N GLN A 190 -1.46 -15.41 13.91
CA GLN A 190 -2.19 -14.81 15.03
C GLN A 190 -3.72 -14.89 14.85
N GLY A 191 -4.21 -15.52 13.76
CA GLY A 191 -5.63 -15.70 13.49
C GLY A 191 -6.30 -14.52 12.80
N LYS A 192 -5.55 -13.52 12.31
CA LYS A 192 -6.13 -12.38 11.60
C LYS A 192 -6.40 -12.72 10.13
N ASN A 193 -7.54 -12.26 9.61
CA ASN A 193 -7.79 -12.23 8.18
C ASN A 193 -7.01 -11.07 7.56
N VAL A 194 -6.33 -11.31 6.44
CA VAL A 194 -5.50 -10.30 5.79
C VAL A 194 -5.97 -10.07 4.36
N VAL A 195 -6.13 -8.81 3.98
CA VAL A 195 -6.41 -8.36 2.63
C VAL A 195 -5.21 -7.56 2.14
N LEU A 196 -4.56 -8.02 1.08
CA LEU A 196 -3.45 -7.30 0.43
C LEU A 196 -3.91 -6.73 -0.90
N VAL A 197 -3.75 -5.43 -1.09
CA VAL A 197 -4.06 -4.73 -2.33
C VAL A 197 -2.98 -3.70 -2.64
N GLY A 198 -2.88 -3.35 -3.91
CA GLY A 198 -1.95 -2.33 -4.36
C GLY A 198 -1.24 -2.71 -5.64
N ASP A 199 -0.18 -1.97 -5.91
CA ASP A 199 0.69 -2.21 -7.05
C ASP A 199 1.93 -2.98 -6.56
N LEU A 200 1.98 -4.27 -6.91
CA LEU A 200 3.08 -5.16 -6.54
C LEU A 200 4.27 -5.06 -7.50
N ASN A 201 4.13 -4.38 -8.64
CA ASN A 201 5.13 -4.34 -9.71
C ASN A 201 5.63 -5.74 -10.14
N VAL A 202 4.78 -6.77 -9.98
CA VAL A 202 5.05 -8.17 -10.33
C VAL A 202 3.93 -8.65 -11.23
N THR A 203 4.31 -9.16 -12.40
CA THR A 203 3.46 -10.00 -13.25
C THR A 203 3.61 -11.44 -12.77
N ARG A 204 2.50 -12.12 -12.46
CA ARG A 204 2.55 -13.48 -11.90
C ARG A 204 2.59 -14.56 -12.97
N HIS A 205 1.72 -14.46 -13.97
CA HIS A 205 1.61 -15.44 -15.04
C HIS A 205 1.84 -14.78 -16.40
N GLU A 206 2.19 -15.58 -17.40
CA GLU A 206 2.40 -15.08 -18.76
C GLU A 206 1.15 -14.40 -19.32
N MET A 207 -0.03 -14.91 -18.96
CA MET A 207 -1.31 -14.31 -19.38
C MET A 207 -1.52 -12.90 -18.82
N ASP A 208 -0.78 -12.51 -17.78
CA ASP A 208 -0.81 -11.18 -17.19
C ASP A 208 0.15 -10.20 -17.91
N SER A 209 0.88 -10.63 -18.96
CA SER A 209 1.86 -9.83 -19.68
C SER A 209 1.80 -10.04 -21.20
N ALA A 210 1.55 -8.95 -21.94
CA ALA A 210 1.52 -8.96 -23.40
C ALA A 210 2.88 -9.27 -24.08
N PRO A 211 4.03 -8.74 -23.63
CA PRO A 211 5.30 -8.90 -24.35
C PRO A 211 6.00 -10.27 -24.18
N VAL A 212 5.50 -11.18 -23.34
CA VAL A 212 6.19 -12.46 -23.02
C VAL A 212 6.69 -13.20 -24.26
N PRO A 213 5.88 -13.43 -25.32
CA PRO A 213 6.36 -14.15 -26.49
C PRO A 213 7.44 -13.39 -27.26
N GLU A 214 7.36 -12.05 -27.26
CA GLU A 214 8.31 -11.20 -27.97
C GLU A 214 9.64 -11.06 -27.21
N ASP A 215 9.58 -10.99 -25.88
CA ASP A 215 10.76 -10.92 -25.02
C ASP A 215 11.57 -12.23 -25.02
N ILE A 216 10.90 -13.38 -24.91
CA ILE A 216 11.53 -14.71 -25.04
C ILE A 216 12.30 -14.78 -26.37
N ARG A 217 11.64 -14.38 -27.47
CA ARG A 217 12.25 -14.35 -28.80
C ARG A 217 13.43 -13.39 -28.90
N LYS A 218 13.31 -12.17 -28.35
CA LYS A 218 14.37 -11.15 -28.40
C LYS A 218 15.58 -11.49 -27.54
N LYS A 219 15.35 -12.08 -26.37
CA LYS A 219 16.41 -12.43 -25.42
C LYS A 219 17.05 -13.79 -25.71
N LEU A 220 16.50 -14.56 -26.65
CA LEU A 220 16.97 -15.91 -27.01
C LEU A 220 17.04 -16.85 -25.80
N ILE A 221 16.11 -16.68 -24.86
CA ILE A 221 16.00 -17.51 -23.66
C ILE A 221 14.84 -18.48 -23.82
N THR A 222 14.89 -19.59 -23.09
CA THR A 222 13.79 -20.53 -22.99
C THR A 222 12.63 -19.93 -22.19
N ARG A 223 11.45 -20.55 -22.32
CA ARG A 223 10.29 -20.20 -21.51
C ARG A 223 10.57 -20.36 -20.01
N GLU A 224 11.33 -21.37 -19.65
CA GLU A 224 11.69 -21.69 -18.26
C GLU A 224 12.69 -20.68 -17.67
N GLU A 225 13.54 -20.07 -18.50
CA GLU A 225 14.43 -18.97 -18.11
C GLU A 225 13.75 -17.60 -18.06
N TYR A 226 12.59 -17.44 -18.71
CA TYR A 226 11.81 -16.20 -18.67
C TYR A 226 10.92 -16.11 -17.42
N LEU A 227 10.40 -17.26 -16.97
CA LEU A 227 9.57 -17.40 -15.77
C LEU A 227 10.41 -17.33 -14.48
#